data_AF-A0A931D8D6-F1
#
_entry.id   AF-A0A931D8D6-F1
#
_cell.length_a   1.000
_cell.length_b   1.000
_cell.length_c   1.000
_cell.angle_alpha   90.00
_cell.angle_beta   90.00
_cell.angle_gamma   90.00
#
_symmetry.space_group_name_H-M   'P 1'
#
loop_
_entity.id
_entity.type
_entity.pdbx_description
1 polymer ?
#
loop_
_entity_poly.entity_id
_entity_poly.type
_entity_poly.pdbx_seq_one_letter_code
_entity_poly.pdbx_strand_id
1 'polypeptide(L)'
;MTSNSSPVNASNAAQYVGQTALVELAWDDEPEPLWLLLHIVGVVLPFEGVYDQAYFMTLEMNDPGQFPNEVFFSDIRTIRAMRHRDRHGSGNVLDRMTLTHSTDVAGSGAALPARRDSFTVPANGSTGAAHP
;
A
#
# COMPACT_ATOMS: atom_id res chain seq x y z
N MET A 1 -33.21 12.13 6.30
CA MET A 1 -32.55 10.99 5.64
C MET A 1 -31.67 11.55 4.54
N THR A 2 -30.39 11.76 4.81
CA THR A 2 -29.42 12.09 3.76
C THR A 2 -29.15 10.80 3.00
N SER A 3 -29.54 10.73 1.74
CA SER A 3 -29.17 9.64 0.85
C SER A 3 -27.64 9.68 0.68
N ASN A 4 -26.92 8.95 1.52
CA ASN A 4 -25.49 8.79 1.37
C ASN A 4 -25.27 7.92 0.14
N SER A 5 -24.82 8.52 -0.96
CA SER A 5 -24.39 7.75 -2.12
C SER A 5 -23.19 6.91 -1.69
N SER A 6 -23.32 5.58 -1.71
CA SER A 6 -22.18 4.69 -1.47
C SER A 6 -21.02 5.06 -2.42
N PRO A 7 -19.76 5.07 -1.94
CA PRO A 7 -18.60 5.30 -2.80
C PRO A 7 -18.44 4.20 -3.86
N VAL A 8 -19.12 3.06 -3.66
CA VAL A 8 -19.13 1.93 -4.59
C VAL A 8 -20.49 1.85 -5.27
N ASN A 9 -20.47 1.62 -6.57
CA ASN A 9 -21.67 1.38 -7.35
C ASN A 9 -21.36 0.43 -8.51
N ALA A 10 -22.39 0.04 -9.25
CA ALA A 10 -22.26 -0.92 -10.35
C ALA A 10 -21.22 -0.52 -11.41
N SER A 11 -21.01 0.78 -11.64
CA SER A 11 -20.06 1.26 -12.66
C SER A 11 -18.60 1.11 -12.26
N ASN A 12 -18.29 1.08 -10.95
CA ASN A 12 -16.92 1.08 -10.45
C ASN A 12 -16.54 -0.20 -9.68
N ALA A 13 -17.51 -1.01 -9.24
CA ALA A 13 -17.25 -2.14 -8.35
C ALA A 13 -16.29 -3.18 -8.95
N ALA A 14 -16.39 -3.43 -10.26
CA ALA A 14 -15.55 -4.40 -10.95
C ALA A 14 -14.03 -4.09 -10.84
N GLN A 15 -13.66 -2.82 -10.63
CA GLN A 15 -12.24 -2.43 -10.52
C GLN A 15 -11.57 -2.97 -9.24
N TYR A 16 -12.37 -3.33 -8.22
CA TYR A 16 -11.88 -3.82 -6.95
C TYR A 16 -11.74 -5.35 -6.91
N VAL A 17 -12.35 -6.07 -7.83
CA VAL A 17 -12.27 -7.54 -7.89
C VAL A 17 -10.83 -7.97 -8.14
N GLY A 18 -10.36 -8.94 -7.34
CA GLY A 18 -8.98 -9.42 -7.31
C GLY A 18 -8.03 -8.54 -6.50
N GLN A 19 -8.50 -7.43 -5.92
CA GLN A 19 -7.67 -6.54 -5.11
C GLN A 19 -7.87 -6.78 -3.61
N THR A 20 -6.81 -6.52 -2.86
CA THR A 20 -6.94 -6.29 -1.41
C THR A 20 -7.32 -4.83 -1.20
N ALA A 21 -8.36 -4.57 -0.43
CA ALA A 21 -8.86 -3.23 -0.15
C ALA A 21 -8.97 -3.01 1.37
N LEU A 22 -8.63 -1.79 1.80
CA LEU A 22 -9.01 -1.29 3.12
C LEU A 22 -10.43 -0.71 3.01
N VAL A 23 -11.34 -1.23 3.82
CA VAL A 23 -12.76 -0.90 3.78
C VAL A 23 -13.20 -0.40 5.15
N GLU A 24 -13.88 0.74 5.15
CA GLU A 24 -14.59 1.27 6.31
C GLU A 24 -16.07 0.90 6.18
N LEU A 25 -16.54 0.10 7.13
CA LEU A 25 -17.93 -0.31 7.24
C LEU A 25 -18.62 0.46 8.35
N ALA A 26 -19.89 0.74 8.16
CA ALA A 26 -20.72 1.27 9.22
C ALA A 26 -22.18 0.90 9.05
N TRP A 27 -22.83 0.71 10.18
CA TRP A 27 -24.23 0.35 10.29
C TRP A 27 -24.96 1.41 11.09
N ASP A 28 -26.24 1.63 10.80
CA ASP A 28 -27.04 2.64 11.48
C ASP A 28 -27.18 2.34 12.99
N ASP A 29 -27.12 1.05 13.36
CA ASP A 29 -27.26 0.57 14.74
C ASP A 29 -25.92 0.52 15.51
N GLU A 30 -24.78 0.69 14.83
CA GLU A 30 -23.46 0.70 15.47
C GLU A 30 -22.83 2.10 15.48
N PRO A 31 -22.41 2.60 16.66
CA PRO A 31 -21.89 3.97 16.78
C PRO A 31 -20.49 4.13 16.16
N GLU A 32 -19.68 3.08 16.16
CA GLU A 32 -18.29 3.12 15.69
C GLU A 32 -18.14 2.40 14.35
N PRO A 33 -17.50 3.01 13.34
CA PRO A 33 -17.22 2.33 12.09
C PRO A 33 -16.14 1.26 12.27
N LEU A 34 -16.29 0.16 11.55
CA LEU A 34 -15.34 -0.95 11.53
C LEU A 34 -14.40 -0.84 10.33
N TRP A 35 -13.09 -0.94 10.57
CA TRP A 35 -12.08 -0.97 9.50
C TRP A 35 -11.57 -2.38 9.26
N LEU A 36 -11.72 -2.88 8.03
CA LEU A 36 -11.30 -4.23 7.64
C LEU A 36 -10.37 -4.20 6.42
N LEU A 37 -9.41 -5.13 6.40
CA LEU A 37 -8.59 -5.42 5.25
C LEU A 37 -9.13 -6.68 4.56
N LEU A 38 -9.71 -6.51 3.39
CA LEU A 38 -10.48 -7.53 2.69
C LEU A 38 -9.87 -7.84 1.33
N HIS A 39 -9.81 -9.11 0.96
CA HIS A 39 -9.55 -9.53 -0.41
C HIS A 39 -10.87 -9.70 -1.14
N ILE A 40 -11.10 -8.91 -2.19
CA ILE A 40 -12.36 -8.89 -2.93
C ILE A 40 -12.29 -9.93 -4.04
N VAL A 41 -13.08 -10.99 -3.94
CA VAL A 41 -13.06 -12.12 -4.88
C VAL A 41 -14.18 -12.08 -5.90
N GLY A 42 -15.23 -11.30 -5.65
CA GLY A 42 -16.38 -11.19 -6.54
C GLY A 42 -17.27 -10.01 -6.19
N VAL A 43 -18.24 -9.76 -7.06
CA VAL A 43 -19.27 -8.73 -6.89
C VAL A 43 -20.61 -9.27 -7.36
N VAL A 44 -21.65 -8.98 -6.59
CA VAL A 44 -23.05 -9.18 -6.98
C VAL A 44 -23.66 -7.80 -7.19
N LEU A 45 -24.20 -7.59 -8.39
CA LEU A 45 -24.91 -6.37 -8.76
C LEU A 45 -26.42 -6.58 -8.58
N PRO A 46 -27.17 -5.51 -8.29
CA PRO A 46 -28.60 -5.63 -8.11
C PRO A 46 -29.26 -6.07 -9.41
N PHE A 47 -30.23 -6.96 -9.32
CA PHE A 47 -31.02 -7.46 -10.43
C PHE A 47 -32.49 -7.18 -10.15
N GLU A 48 -33.05 -6.25 -10.92
CA GLU A 48 -34.41 -5.76 -10.74
C GLU A 48 -35.42 -6.91 -10.73
N GLY A 49 -36.23 -6.97 -9.67
CA GLY A 49 -37.27 -7.99 -9.49
C GLY A 49 -36.77 -9.32 -8.95
N VAL A 50 -35.48 -9.46 -8.61
CA VAL A 50 -34.92 -10.66 -7.96
C VAL A 50 -34.22 -10.30 -6.66
N TYR A 51 -33.27 -9.37 -6.70
CA TYR A 51 -32.51 -8.96 -5.54
C TYR A 51 -31.92 -7.56 -5.72
N ASP A 52 -32.30 -6.64 -4.86
CA ASP A 52 -32.05 -5.20 -5.06
C ASP A 52 -30.78 -4.70 -4.37
N GLN A 53 -30.05 -5.58 -3.68
CA GLN A 53 -28.83 -5.22 -2.98
C GLN A 53 -27.60 -5.60 -3.79
N ALA A 54 -26.59 -4.73 -3.70
CA ALA A 54 -25.29 -4.91 -4.31
C ALA A 54 -24.26 -5.17 -3.21
N TYR A 55 -23.37 -6.14 -3.42
CA TYR A 55 -22.36 -6.49 -2.43
C TYR A 55 -21.09 -7.09 -3.05
N PHE A 56 -20.00 -7.00 -2.31
CA PHE A 56 -18.78 -7.74 -2.61
C PHE A 56 -18.79 -9.10 -1.92
N MET A 57 -18.20 -10.09 -2.59
CA MET A 57 -17.75 -11.31 -1.95
C MET A 57 -16.30 -11.10 -1.51
N THR A 58 -16.03 -11.30 -0.22
CA THR A 58 -14.74 -10.95 0.37
C THR A 58 -14.17 -12.06 1.23
N LEU A 59 -12.84 -12.12 1.33
CA LEU A 59 -12.13 -12.94 2.30
C LEU A 59 -11.38 -12.02 3.25
N GLU A 60 -11.48 -12.31 4.55
CA GLU A 60 -10.67 -11.63 5.55
C GLU A 60 -9.22 -12.08 5.44
N MET A 61 -8.29 -11.13 5.54
CA MET A 61 -6.88 -11.43 5.33
C MET A 61 -6.22 -12.15 6.51
N ASN A 62 -6.75 -11.97 7.72
CA ASN A 62 -6.17 -12.50 8.95
C ASN A 62 -6.79 -13.84 9.39
N ASP A 63 -8.04 -14.09 8.98
CA ASP A 63 -8.76 -15.35 9.28
C ASP A 63 -9.75 -15.64 8.13
N PRO A 64 -9.25 -16.15 6.98
CA PRO A 64 -10.13 -16.49 5.89
C PRO A 64 -10.97 -17.70 6.30
N GLY A 65 -12.24 -17.43 6.63
CA GLY A 65 -13.24 -18.47 6.83
C GLY A 65 -13.36 -19.40 5.61
N GLN A 66 -14.07 -20.51 5.79
CA GLN A 66 -14.23 -21.50 4.72
C GLN A 66 -14.88 -20.94 3.44
N PHE A 67 -15.71 -19.91 3.58
CA PHE A 67 -16.45 -19.28 2.49
C PHE A 67 -16.29 -17.76 2.51
N PRO A 68 -16.43 -17.08 1.35
CA PRO A 68 -16.44 -15.63 1.29
C PRO A 68 -17.60 -15.01 2.08
N ASN A 69 -17.34 -13.88 2.72
CA ASN A 69 -18.33 -13.04 3.39
C ASN A 69 -18.93 -12.02 2.42
N GLU A 70 -20.20 -11.69 2.63
CA GLU A 70 -20.90 -10.65 1.89
C GLU A 70 -20.67 -9.28 2.54
N VAL A 71 -20.31 -8.27 1.74
CA VAL A 71 -20.12 -6.89 2.19
C VAL A 71 -20.96 -5.96 1.31
N PHE A 72 -22.07 -5.48 1.86
CA PHE A 72 -23.05 -4.67 1.14
C PHE A 72 -22.55 -3.26 0.84
N PHE A 73 -22.87 -2.75 -0.34
CA PHE A 73 -22.45 -1.40 -0.74
C PHE A 73 -23.05 -0.32 0.16
N SER A 74 -24.24 -0.56 0.72
CA SER A 74 -24.89 0.33 1.69
C SER A 74 -24.04 0.59 2.92
N ASP A 75 -23.26 -0.41 3.33
CA ASP A 75 -22.53 -0.39 4.59
C ASP A 75 -21.11 0.18 4.39
N ILE A 76 -20.65 0.28 3.15
CA ILE A 76 -19.33 0.82 2.81
C ILE A 76 -19.37 2.35 2.89
N ARG A 77 -18.68 2.92 3.87
CA ARG A 77 -18.43 4.38 3.93
C ARG A 77 -17.24 4.79 3.09
N THR A 78 -16.17 3.99 3.13
CA THR A 78 -14.92 4.26 2.41
C THR A 78 -14.32 2.95 1.88
N ILE A 79 -13.75 2.98 0.68
CA ILE A 79 -12.98 1.86 0.14
C ILE A 79 -11.71 2.34 -0.56
N ARG A 80 -10.60 1.67 -0.30
CA ARG A 80 -9.33 1.95 -0.96
C ARG A 80 -8.62 0.66 -1.32
N ALA A 81 -8.46 0.44 -2.63
CA ALA A 81 -7.56 -0.57 -3.17
C ALA A 81 -6.13 -0.35 -2.66
N MET A 82 -5.57 -1.38 -2.03
CA MET A 82 -4.18 -1.38 -1.59
C MET A 82 -3.31 -1.67 -2.80
N ARG A 83 -2.40 -0.74 -3.10
CA ARG A 83 -1.40 -0.99 -4.14
C ARG A 83 -0.50 -2.12 -3.68
N HIS A 84 -0.29 -3.12 -4.53
CA HIS A 84 0.82 -4.04 -4.37
C HIS A 84 2.09 -3.17 -4.38
N ARG A 85 2.69 -2.99 -3.20
CA ARG A 85 4.00 -2.36 -3.12
C ARG A 85 4.94 -3.43 -3.63
N ASP A 86 5.45 -3.27 -4.84
CA ASP A 86 6.54 -4.11 -5.31
C ASP A 86 7.63 -4.02 -4.24
N ARG A 87 7.88 -5.13 -3.55
CA ARG A 87 8.93 -5.22 -2.53
C ARG A 87 10.32 -4.94 -3.12
N HIS A 88 10.42 -4.83 -4.45
CA HIS A 88 11.60 -4.38 -5.19
C HIS A 88 11.74 -2.86 -5.30
N GLY A 89 10.70 -2.09 -4.97
CA GLY A 89 10.81 -0.65 -4.74
C GLY A 89 11.37 -0.39 -3.35
N SER A 90 12.62 -0.78 -3.13
CA SER A 90 13.39 -0.37 -1.94
C SER A 90 13.22 1.13 -1.78
N GLY A 91 12.65 1.54 -0.64
CA GLY A 91 12.42 2.94 -0.33
C GLY A 91 13.73 3.70 -0.31
N ASN A 92 14.09 4.30 -1.44
CA ASN A 92 15.05 5.39 -1.53
C ASN A 92 14.38 6.66 -0.97
N VAL A 93 13.94 6.60 0.29
CA VAL A 93 13.49 7.79 1.05
C VAL A 93 14.69 8.70 1.33
N LEU A 94 15.92 8.16 1.27
CA LEU A 94 17.16 8.91 1.45
C LEU A 94 17.66 9.62 0.18
N ASP A 95 17.21 9.23 -1.02
CA ASP A 95 17.69 9.80 -2.30
C ASP A 95 17.06 11.18 -2.60
N ARG A 96 15.98 11.53 -1.89
CA ARG A 96 15.27 12.81 -2.06
C ARG A 96 15.68 13.87 -1.02
N MET A 97 16.55 13.54 -0.08
CA MET A 97 17.30 14.56 0.65
C MET A 97 18.45 15.02 -0.24
N THR A 98 18.12 15.82 -1.26
CA THR A 98 19.13 16.69 -1.85
C THR A 98 19.66 17.54 -0.71
N LEU A 99 20.85 17.18 -0.22
CA LEU A 99 21.64 18.02 0.66
C LEU A 99 21.61 19.42 0.06
N THR A 100 20.90 20.33 0.72
CA THR A 100 21.27 21.74 0.66
C THR A 100 22.74 21.78 1.05
N HIS A 101 23.59 22.08 0.06
CA HIS A 101 24.99 22.41 0.27
C HIS A 101 25.07 23.48 1.37
N SER A 102 25.23 23.05 2.61
CA SER A 102 25.87 23.88 3.62
C SER A 102 27.34 23.49 3.53
N THR A 103 28.10 24.36 2.89
CA THR A 103 29.56 24.34 2.91
C THR A 103 29.98 24.48 4.37
N ASP A 104 30.21 23.37 5.07
CA ASP A 104 31.14 23.34 6.18
C ASP A 104 31.56 21.90 6.51
N VAL A 105 32.87 21.78 6.69
CA VAL A 105 33.69 20.58 6.74
C VAL A 105 33.55 19.90 8.10
N ALA A 106 33.08 18.64 8.12
CA ALA A 106 33.46 17.64 9.14
C ALA A 106 32.99 16.24 8.71
N GLY A 107 33.95 15.35 8.45
CA GLY A 107 33.70 14.03 7.87
C GLY A 107 32.90 13.09 8.77
N SER A 108 31.94 12.38 8.15
CA SER A 108 31.46 11.09 8.65
C SER A 108 31.95 10.01 7.67
N GLY A 109 32.95 9.25 8.11
CA GLY A 109 33.52 8.13 7.38
C GLY A 109 32.55 6.95 7.28
N ALA A 110 31.59 7.03 6.37
CA ALA A 110 30.88 5.85 5.88
C ALA A 110 31.65 5.31 4.67
N ALA A 111 32.10 4.07 4.75
CA ALA A 111 32.79 3.38 3.66
C ALA A 111 31.91 3.41 2.39
N LEU A 112 32.40 4.11 1.36
CA LEU A 112 31.77 4.10 0.05
C LEU A 112 31.78 2.66 -0.48
N PRO A 113 30.66 2.14 -1.03
CA PRO A 113 30.68 0.85 -1.69
C PRO A 113 31.68 0.90 -2.85
N ALA A 114 32.63 -0.05 -2.84
CA ALA A 114 33.64 -0.16 -3.87
C ALA A 114 32.95 -0.32 -5.24
N ARG A 115 33.13 0.69 -6.10
CA ARG A 115 32.69 0.64 -7.49
C ARG A 115 33.45 -0.50 -8.19
N ARG A 116 32.80 -1.66 -8.28
CA ARG A 116 33.24 -2.78 -9.11
C ARG A 116 32.87 -2.36 -10.54
N ASP A 117 33.89 -2.05 -11.34
CA ASP A 117 33.88 -1.77 -12.80
C ASP A 117 34.30 -0.35 -13.23
N SER A 118 35.50 0.10 -12.83
CA SER A 118 36.21 1.16 -13.56
C SER A 118 37.71 0.89 -13.64
N PHE A 119 38.26 0.92 -14.87
CA PHE A 119 39.63 0.59 -15.27
C PHE A 119 40.73 1.60 -14.86
N THR A 120 40.45 2.50 -13.91
CA THR A 120 41.41 3.51 -13.46
C THR A 120 41.64 3.37 -11.95
N VAL A 121 42.81 2.85 -11.60
CA VAL A 121 43.35 2.87 -10.23
C VAL A 121 43.84 4.29 -9.93
N PRO A 122 43.32 5.01 -8.92
CA PRO A 122 43.98 6.19 -8.43
C PRO A 122 45.20 5.73 -7.64
N ALA A 123 46.39 5.90 -8.22
CA ALA A 123 47.65 5.78 -7.50
C ALA A 123 47.77 6.96 -6.54
N ASN A 124 47.36 6.78 -5.28
CA ASN A 124 47.81 7.64 -4.19
C ASN A 124 48.67 6.81 -3.24
N GLY A 125 49.98 6.91 -3.46
CA GLY A 125 50.97 6.43 -2.52
C GLY A 125 50.93 7.25 -1.24
N SER A 126 51.03 6.56 -0.11
CA SER A 126 51.71 7.07 1.06
C SER A 126 52.19 5.87 1.88
N THR A 127 53.43 5.49 1.61
CA THR A 127 54.20 4.57 2.44
C THR A 127 54.64 5.35 3.68
N GLY A 128 53.78 5.41 4.70
CA GLY A 128 54.13 5.95 6.01
C GLY A 128 54.78 4.86 6.86
N ALA A 129 56.09 5.01 7.10
CA ALA A 129 56.97 4.03 7.73
C ALA A 129 56.50 3.52 9.10
N ALA A 130 56.65 2.21 9.31
CA ALA A 130 56.77 1.63 10.64
C ALA A 130 58.20 1.89 11.15
N HIS A 131 58.32 2.39 12.38
CA HIS A 131 59.57 2.47 13.12
C HIS A 131 59.39 1.78 14.49
N PRO A 132 60.47 1.20 15.05
CA PRO A 132 60.46 0.10 16.00
C PRO A 132 60.01 0.46 17.42
#